data_AF-A0A1X7VCA0-F1
#
_entry.id   AF-A0A1X7VCA0-F1
#
_cell.length_a   1.000
_cell.length_b   1.000
_cell.length_c   1.000
_cell.angle_alpha   90.00
_cell.angle_beta   90.00
_cell.angle_gamma   90.00
#
_symmetry.space_group_name_H-M   'P 1'
#
loop_
_entity.id
_entity.type
_entity.pdbx_description
1 polymer ?
#
loop_
_entity_poly.entity_id
_entity_poly.type
_entity_poly.pdbx_seq_one_letter_code
_entity_poly.pdbx_strand_id
1 'polypeptide(L)'
;MYTMSGFDPSLIILVNIYADLYGDRQQTSVYNNGVMQVSVFVSVNYTGEASEDDIKRYVQDNVVIYSLNYGENVQWQKSTSDNGFHHDIDHAANKNPAVPPKMISDVRTPLYFTVPGGRAEGEHRWIAKLDGKQTNDSTPLFVKVKSFSVNKDHFEISDRASLSCAHLRVLKYKYDVFPDTQKLVKSINYKGIKFTGTGGNTWLSMAMSSKGNKLGAFIEYKETSNINIATAYRKYEQSEVERRDLGICSYKVMIRSQCLDDTLDIDSADVEGVWNEGIAMVSVHDKSIDFTCEDQDDTVLNNFNNHDFEMNDFVLQDTFGGMVEVNINWDKGDWWGIWAISSAEVIYL
;
A
#
# COMPACT_ATOMS: atom_id res chain seq x y z
N MET A 1 27.70 -16.96 -27.90
CA MET A 1 27.94 -15.56 -28.35
C MET A 1 27.08 -15.37 -29.58
N TYR A 2 26.00 -14.59 -29.47
CA TYR A 2 25.00 -14.42 -30.53
C TYR A 2 25.53 -13.49 -31.62
N THR A 3 25.21 -13.76 -32.88
CA THR A 3 25.66 -12.95 -34.01
C THR A 3 24.68 -11.80 -34.26
N MET A 4 25.21 -10.57 -34.40
CA MET A 4 24.46 -9.35 -34.74
C MET A 4 23.59 -9.48 -36.01
N SER A 5 23.81 -10.50 -36.85
CA SER A 5 23.08 -10.72 -38.11
C SER A 5 21.69 -11.34 -37.95
N GLY A 6 21.33 -11.83 -36.75
CA GLY A 6 20.06 -12.54 -36.53
C GLY A 6 18.87 -11.64 -36.20
N PHE A 7 19.10 -10.41 -35.75
CA PHE A 7 18.04 -9.44 -35.46
C PHE A 7 17.72 -8.62 -36.70
N ASP A 8 16.43 -8.46 -37.00
CA ASP A 8 16.00 -7.43 -37.95
C ASP A 8 15.86 -6.08 -37.22
N PRO A 9 16.79 -5.14 -37.42
CA PRO A 9 16.76 -3.86 -36.72
C PRO A 9 15.61 -2.95 -37.16
N SER A 10 14.98 -3.22 -38.31
CA SER A 10 13.81 -2.46 -38.77
C SER A 10 12.52 -2.84 -38.05
N LEU A 11 12.56 -3.89 -37.21
CA LEU A 11 11.40 -4.48 -36.51
C LEU A 11 11.56 -4.52 -34.99
N ILE A 12 12.45 -3.69 -34.43
CA ILE A 12 12.49 -3.44 -32.98
C ILE A 12 11.38 -2.45 -32.64
N ILE A 13 10.54 -2.79 -31.66
CA ILE A 13 9.44 -1.95 -31.20
C ILE A 13 9.46 -1.91 -29.67
N LEU A 14 9.35 -0.71 -29.09
CA LEU A 14 9.11 -0.53 -27.68
C LEU A 14 7.60 -0.34 -27.48
N VAL A 15 7.00 -1.21 -26.70
CA VAL A 15 5.57 -1.15 -26.39
C VAL A 15 5.33 -1.21 -24.89
N ASN A 16 4.13 -0.86 -24.45
CA ASN A 16 3.69 -1.04 -23.07
C ASN A 16 2.56 -2.08 -22.98
N ILE A 17 2.07 -2.31 -21.76
CA ILE A 17 0.94 -3.23 -21.50
C ILE A 17 -0.36 -2.83 -22.23
N TYR A 18 -0.58 -1.54 -22.53
CA TYR A 18 -1.81 -1.06 -23.18
C TYR A 18 -1.80 -1.24 -24.69
N ALA A 19 -0.62 -1.29 -25.31
CA ALA A 19 -0.49 -1.58 -26.73
C ALA A 19 -1.07 -2.97 -27.03
N ASP A 20 -0.96 -3.91 -26.10
CA ASP A 20 -1.63 -5.20 -26.23
C ASP A 20 -3.13 -5.05 -26.13
N LEU A 21 -3.63 -4.35 -25.11
CA LEU A 21 -5.06 -4.27 -24.86
C LEU A 21 -5.85 -3.46 -25.89
N TYR A 22 -5.25 -2.39 -26.40
CA TYR A 22 -5.89 -1.40 -27.29
C TYR A 22 -5.21 -1.32 -28.66
N GLY A 23 -4.34 -2.28 -28.96
CA GLY A 23 -3.65 -2.47 -30.23
C GLY A 23 -2.50 -1.48 -30.49
N ASP A 24 -2.78 -0.19 -30.57
CA ASP A 24 -1.80 0.82 -31.04
C ASP A 24 -1.47 1.86 -29.98
N ARG A 25 -1.97 1.69 -28.76
CA ARG A 25 -1.81 2.66 -27.68
C ARG A 25 -0.41 2.56 -27.08
N GLN A 26 0.50 3.40 -27.57
CA GLN A 26 1.84 3.60 -27.01
C GLN A 26 1.85 4.66 -25.90
N GLN A 27 0.93 4.55 -24.95
CA GLN A 27 0.84 5.49 -23.84
C GLN A 27 0.47 4.78 -22.54
N THR A 28 1.17 5.13 -21.45
CA THR A 28 0.85 4.72 -20.08
C THR A 28 0.91 5.93 -19.14
N SER A 29 0.25 5.82 -17.99
CA SER A 29 0.28 6.80 -16.91
C SER A 29 0.73 6.13 -15.61
N VAL A 30 1.57 6.80 -14.84
CA VAL A 30 2.11 6.31 -13.56
C VAL A 30 2.23 7.45 -12.55
N TYR A 31 2.38 7.12 -11.27
CA TYR A 31 2.68 8.07 -10.20
C TYR A 31 4.18 8.12 -9.88
N ASN A 32 4.72 9.29 -9.54
CA ASN A 32 6.11 9.44 -9.04
C ASN A 32 6.25 9.06 -7.56
N ASN A 33 5.71 7.91 -7.13
CA ASN A 33 5.72 7.49 -5.74
C ASN A 33 7.02 6.76 -5.30
N GLY A 34 8.00 6.61 -6.20
CA GLY A 34 9.28 5.95 -5.91
C GLY A 34 9.24 4.42 -5.97
N VAL A 35 8.07 3.81 -6.15
CA VAL A 35 7.89 2.35 -6.13
C VAL A 35 7.20 1.85 -7.39
N MET A 36 6.23 2.59 -7.90
CA MET A 36 5.50 2.23 -9.11
C MET A 36 6.47 2.02 -10.26
N GLN A 37 6.26 0.93 -11.00
CA GLN A 37 7.03 0.64 -12.19
C GLN A 37 6.26 1.09 -13.43
N VAL A 38 6.99 1.32 -14.52
CA VAL A 38 6.42 1.31 -15.86
C VAL A 38 6.76 -0.04 -16.48
N SER A 39 5.74 -0.79 -16.88
CA SER A 39 5.94 -2.06 -17.58
C SER A 39 6.03 -1.82 -19.09
N VAL A 40 7.18 -2.19 -19.67
CA VAL A 40 7.47 -2.04 -21.10
C VAL A 40 7.99 -3.35 -21.67
N PHE A 41 7.72 -3.57 -22.96
CA PHE A 41 8.19 -4.73 -23.69
C PHE A 41 9.00 -4.26 -24.88
N VAL A 42 10.20 -4.81 -24.99
CA VAL A 42 10.99 -4.68 -26.22
C VAL A 42 10.64 -5.89 -27.08
N SER A 43 9.93 -5.63 -28.18
CA SER A 43 9.61 -6.65 -29.18
C SER A 43 10.70 -6.64 -30.24
N VAL A 44 11.29 -7.80 -30.49
CA VAL A 44 12.34 -7.99 -31.50
C VAL A 44 11.95 -9.12 -32.44
N ASN A 45 12.33 -8.97 -33.72
CA ASN A 45 12.27 -10.07 -34.67
C ASN A 45 13.66 -10.70 -34.78
N TYR A 46 13.73 -12.02 -34.60
CA TYR A 46 14.97 -12.79 -34.63
C TYR A 46 14.80 -14.03 -35.51
N THR A 47 15.67 -14.18 -36.51
CA THR A 47 15.58 -15.26 -37.51
C THR A 47 16.74 -16.26 -37.39
N GLY A 48 17.48 -16.24 -36.29
CA GLY A 48 18.58 -17.18 -36.03
C GLY A 48 18.11 -18.45 -35.30
N GLU A 49 19.06 -19.25 -34.81
CA GLU A 49 18.78 -20.57 -34.20
C GLU A 49 18.68 -20.54 -32.66
N ALA A 50 18.85 -19.39 -32.01
CA ALA A 50 18.76 -19.26 -30.56
C ALA A 50 17.34 -19.53 -30.02
N SER A 51 17.24 -20.02 -28.78
CA SER A 51 15.97 -20.19 -28.10
C SER A 51 15.35 -18.83 -27.71
N GLU A 52 14.03 -18.81 -27.50
CA GLU A 52 13.33 -17.60 -27.05
C GLU A 52 13.89 -17.04 -25.73
N ASP A 53 14.21 -17.90 -24.76
CA ASP A 53 14.77 -17.48 -23.47
C ASP A 53 16.18 -16.87 -23.61
N ASP A 54 16.98 -17.42 -24.52
CA ASP A 54 18.30 -16.87 -24.85
C ASP A 54 18.17 -15.48 -25.48
N ILE A 55 17.20 -15.30 -26.37
CA ILE A 55 16.89 -14.02 -27.00
C ILE A 55 16.40 -13.01 -25.95
N LYS A 56 15.46 -13.40 -25.07
CA LYS A 56 14.95 -12.53 -24.00
C LYS A 56 16.08 -12.05 -23.10
N ARG A 57 16.92 -12.97 -22.61
CA ARG A 57 18.07 -12.65 -21.77
C ARG A 57 19.03 -11.69 -22.49
N TYR A 58 19.36 -11.97 -23.74
CA TYR A 58 20.21 -11.09 -24.54
C TYR A 58 19.62 -9.67 -24.66
N VAL A 59 18.33 -9.55 -24.98
CA VAL A 59 17.65 -8.25 -25.07
C VAL A 59 17.66 -7.55 -23.71
N GLN A 60 17.35 -8.25 -22.61
CA GLN A 60 17.38 -7.67 -21.25
C GLN A 60 18.76 -7.13 -20.89
N ASP A 61 19.83 -7.84 -21.27
CA ASP A 61 21.20 -7.47 -20.93
C ASP A 61 21.74 -6.31 -21.80
N ASN A 62 21.29 -6.18 -23.05
CA ASN A 62 21.92 -5.29 -24.04
C ASN A 62 21.05 -4.10 -24.48
N VAL A 63 19.72 -4.14 -24.26
CA VAL A 63 18.85 -3.04 -24.69
C VAL A 63 18.99 -1.84 -23.77
N VAL A 64 19.06 -0.67 -24.41
CA VAL A 64 19.06 0.65 -23.79
C VAL A 64 17.75 1.34 -24.12
N ILE A 65 17.07 1.88 -23.11
CA ILE A 65 15.91 2.75 -23.32
C ILE A 65 16.38 4.20 -23.31
N TYR A 66 15.99 4.94 -24.34
CA TYR A 66 16.45 6.30 -24.58
C TYR A 66 15.27 7.28 -24.52
N SER A 67 15.48 8.41 -23.84
CA SER A 67 14.50 9.49 -23.74
C SER A 67 14.68 10.46 -24.90
N LEU A 68 13.64 10.60 -25.72
CA LEU A 68 13.60 11.59 -26.79
C LEU A 68 13.49 13.02 -26.27
N ASN A 69 12.90 13.23 -25.08
CA ASN A 69 12.74 14.56 -24.51
C ASN A 69 14.09 15.17 -24.12
N TYR A 70 15.00 14.35 -23.58
CA TYR A 70 16.25 14.80 -23.00
C TYR A 70 17.48 14.42 -23.84
N GLY A 71 17.32 13.53 -24.82
CA GLY A 71 18.44 13.09 -25.65
C GLY A 71 19.46 12.27 -24.87
N GLU A 72 19.01 11.50 -23.89
CA GLU A 72 19.88 10.66 -23.05
C GLU A 72 19.21 9.33 -22.68
N ASN A 73 20.04 8.39 -22.19
CA ASN A 73 19.54 7.13 -21.66
C ASN A 73 18.65 7.39 -20.45
N VAL A 74 17.53 6.66 -20.37
CA VAL A 74 16.65 6.72 -19.20
C VAL A 74 17.42 6.20 -17.98
N GLN A 75 17.57 7.04 -16.97
CA GLN A 75 18.30 6.73 -15.72
C GLN A 75 17.41 6.09 -14.64
N TRP A 76 16.17 5.74 -14.97
CA TRP A 76 15.27 5.08 -14.04
C TRP A 76 15.75 3.66 -13.77
N GLN A 77 15.53 3.17 -12.55
CA GLN A 77 16.02 1.85 -12.15
C GLN A 77 15.33 0.77 -12.99
N LYS A 78 16.11 0.10 -13.84
CA LYS A 78 15.67 -1.02 -14.68
C LYS A 78 15.64 -2.32 -13.86
N SER A 79 14.59 -3.10 -14.04
CA SER A 79 14.41 -4.45 -13.51
C SER A 79 13.88 -5.39 -14.59
N THR A 80 14.18 -6.68 -14.47
CA THR A 80 13.59 -7.74 -15.30
C THR A 80 12.42 -8.44 -14.61
N SER A 81 12.14 -8.08 -13.36
CA SER A 81 11.03 -8.59 -12.56
C SER A 81 10.12 -7.47 -12.05
N ASP A 82 8.83 -7.77 -12.03
CA ASP A 82 7.80 -6.99 -11.34
C ASP A 82 8.09 -6.91 -9.82
N ASN A 83 7.64 -5.83 -9.18
CA ASN A 83 7.84 -5.61 -7.75
C ASN A 83 6.62 -5.98 -6.88
N GLY A 84 5.60 -6.59 -7.46
CA GLY A 84 4.41 -7.07 -6.78
C GLY A 84 3.35 -6.01 -6.50
N PHE A 85 3.58 -4.75 -6.90
CA PHE A 85 2.58 -3.70 -6.83
C PHE A 85 1.83 -3.57 -8.15
N HIS A 86 0.63 -3.03 -8.07
CA HIS A 86 0.00 -2.53 -9.28
C HIS A 86 0.90 -1.45 -9.87
N HIS A 87 1.06 -1.50 -11.18
CA HIS A 87 1.73 -0.49 -11.98
C HIS A 87 0.77 -0.01 -13.06
N ASP A 88 1.07 1.15 -13.64
CA ASP A 88 0.24 1.78 -14.66
C ASP A 88 -1.21 2.07 -14.19
N ILE A 89 -1.43 3.28 -13.69
CA ILE A 89 -2.61 3.69 -12.90
C ILE A 89 -3.96 3.52 -13.60
N ASP A 90 -3.96 3.36 -14.92
CA ASP A 90 -5.15 3.26 -15.76
C ASP A 90 -5.54 1.78 -16.10
N HIS A 91 -4.85 0.75 -15.58
CA HIS A 91 -5.10 -0.66 -15.97
C HIS A 91 -5.75 -1.59 -14.93
N ALA A 92 -6.13 -1.15 -13.72
CA ALA A 92 -6.61 -2.08 -12.68
C ALA A 92 -8.09 -1.95 -12.29
N ALA A 93 -8.94 -1.29 -13.07
CA ALA A 93 -10.37 -1.53 -13.00
C ALA A 93 -10.70 -2.67 -13.98
N ASN A 94 -10.67 -3.91 -13.48
CA ASN A 94 -11.36 -5.09 -14.00
C ASN A 94 -11.59 -5.25 -15.52
N LYS A 95 -11.14 -6.41 -16.03
CA LYS A 95 -11.51 -7.12 -17.28
C LYS A 95 -10.67 -6.82 -18.53
N ASN A 96 -9.78 -7.76 -18.86
CA ASN A 96 -10.09 -8.74 -19.91
C ASN A 96 -9.01 -9.84 -19.98
N PRO A 97 -9.36 -11.12 -19.78
CA PRO A 97 -8.53 -12.20 -20.27
C PRO A 97 -8.65 -12.28 -21.80
N ALA A 98 -7.53 -12.61 -22.44
CA ALA A 98 -7.38 -12.86 -23.87
C ALA A 98 -7.41 -11.60 -24.76
N VAL A 99 -6.30 -10.86 -24.75
CA VAL A 99 -5.89 -10.14 -25.96
C VAL A 99 -4.77 -10.94 -26.63
N PRO A 100 -5.01 -11.50 -27.84
CA PRO A 100 -3.98 -12.24 -28.54
C PRO A 100 -2.81 -11.31 -28.88
N PRO A 101 -1.54 -11.78 -28.83
CA PRO A 101 -0.42 -10.98 -29.27
C PRO A 101 -0.63 -10.56 -30.74
N LYS A 102 -0.43 -9.27 -31.04
CA LYS A 102 -0.47 -8.75 -32.41
C LYS A 102 0.54 -9.49 -33.29
N MET A 103 0.15 -9.76 -34.54
CA MET A 103 0.86 -10.50 -35.59
C MET A 103 2.19 -9.89 -36.09
N ILE A 104 2.82 -8.96 -35.37
CA ILE A 104 3.98 -8.21 -35.86
C ILE A 104 5.11 -8.30 -34.81
N SER A 105 6.01 -9.29 -34.95
CA SER A 105 7.28 -9.49 -34.21
C SER A 105 7.29 -10.57 -33.08
N ASP A 106 8.35 -11.39 -33.07
CA ASP A 106 8.38 -12.80 -32.62
C ASP A 106 8.90 -13.07 -31.18
N VAL A 107 9.68 -12.18 -30.56
CA VAL A 107 10.10 -12.37 -29.16
C VAL A 107 9.92 -11.10 -28.36
N ARG A 108 9.11 -11.19 -27.29
CA ARG A 108 8.80 -10.08 -26.39
C ARG A 108 9.53 -10.21 -25.08
N THR A 109 10.25 -9.16 -24.76
CA THR A 109 11.14 -9.13 -23.60
C THR A 109 10.64 -8.09 -22.60
N PRO A 110 10.12 -8.51 -21.43
CA PRO A 110 9.62 -7.59 -20.42
C PRO A 110 10.78 -6.85 -19.72
N LEU A 111 10.53 -5.58 -19.46
CA LEU A 111 11.35 -4.69 -18.65
C LEU A 111 10.46 -3.81 -17.77
N TYR A 112 10.94 -3.54 -16.56
CA TYR A 112 10.26 -2.69 -15.59
C TYR A 112 11.18 -1.53 -15.24
N PHE A 113 10.63 -0.32 -15.19
CA PHE A 113 11.38 0.88 -14.81
C PHE A 113 10.71 1.53 -13.60
N THR A 114 11.38 1.53 -12.44
CA THR A 114 10.87 2.18 -11.24
C THR A 114 10.87 3.69 -11.42
N VAL A 115 9.71 4.31 -11.26
CA VAL A 115 9.53 5.75 -11.40
C VAL A 115 10.19 6.47 -10.23
N PRO A 116 11.15 7.38 -10.46
CA PRO A 116 11.80 8.12 -9.38
C PRO A 116 10.82 8.95 -8.54
N GLY A 117 10.93 8.85 -7.22
CA GLY A 117 10.11 9.58 -6.25
C GLY A 117 10.24 11.10 -6.40
N GLY A 118 9.11 11.81 -6.52
CA GLY A 118 9.04 13.28 -6.44
C GLY A 118 9.76 14.08 -7.53
N ARG A 119 10.44 13.44 -8.51
CA ARG A 119 11.35 14.13 -9.45
C ARG A 119 11.07 13.87 -10.92
N ALA A 120 10.27 12.86 -11.25
CA ALA A 120 10.08 12.40 -12.62
C ALA A 120 8.79 12.91 -13.29
N GLU A 121 8.15 13.98 -12.80
CA GLU A 121 6.85 14.44 -13.32
C GLU A 121 6.89 14.87 -14.79
N GLY A 122 5.76 14.73 -15.48
CA GLY A 122 5.58 15.18 -16.85
C GLY A 122 5.46 14.03 -17.85
N GLU A 123 5.61 14.37 -19.14
CA GLU A 123 5.51 13.42 -20.24
C GLU A 123 6.91 13.01 -20.73
N HIS A 124 7.17 11.71 -20.73
CA HIS A 124 8.42 11.11 -21.18
C HIS A 124 8.17 10.28 -22.44
N ARG A 125 8.96 10.52 -23.48
CA ARG A 125 8.87 9.83 -24.77
C ARG A 125 10.07 8.93 -24.91
N TRP A 126 9.83 7.62 -24.90
CA TRP A 126 10.86 6.61 -24.89
C TRP A 126 10.92 5.84 -26.19
N ILE A 127 12.13 5.47 -26.57
CA ILE A 127 12.46 4.54 -27.66
C ILE A 127 13.43 3.49 -27.15
N ALA A 128 13.48 2.32 -27.79
CA ALA A 128 14.49 1.32 -27.47
C ALA A 128 15.64 1.35 -28.48
N LYS A 129 16.85 1.06 -27.99
CA LYS A 129 18.06 0.90 -28.79
C LYS A 129 18.75 -0.41 -28.42
N LEU A 130 19.00 -1.26 -29.40
CA LEU A 130 19.71 -2.53 -29.27
C LEU A 130 20.79 -2.57 -30.37
N ASP A 131 22.03 -2.90 -30.00
CA ASP A 131 23.16 -3.02 -30.95
C ASP A 131 23.37 -1.81 -31.88
N GLY A 132 23.17 -0.61 -31.34
CA GLY A 132 23.34 0.63 -32.11
C GLY A 132 22.17 0.98 -33.04
N LYS A 133 21.11 0.15 -33.08
CA LYS A 133 19.89 0.36 -33.86
C LYS A 133 18.74 0.72 -32.94
N GLN A 134 17.85 1.62 -33.36
CA GLN A 134 16.76 2.13 -32.53
C GLN A 134 15.40 1.90 -33.16
N THR A 135 14.36 1.89 -32.32
CA THR A 135 12.95 1.87 -32.74
C THR A 135 12.62 3.15 -33.52
N ASN A 136 11.50 3.15 -34.26
CA ASN A 136 11.07 4.34 -35.00
C ASN A 136 10.70 5.52 -34.07
N ASP A 137 11.40 6.65 -34.25
CA ASP A 137 11.19 7.88 -33.48
C ASP A 137 9.81 8.54 -33.72
N SER A 138 9.13 8.17 -34.81
CA SER A 138 7.78 8.66 -35.11
C SER A 138 6.68 7.98 -34.27
N THR A 139 7.00 6.90 -33.56
CA THR A 139 6.06 6.14 -32.71
C THR A 139 6.68 5.79 -31.36
N PRO A 140 7.06 6.79 -30.54
CA PRO A 140 7.65 6.52 -29.23
C PRO A 140 6.59 6.03 -28.24
N LEU A 141 7.06 5.37 -27.19
CA LEU A 141 6.24 5.09 -26.01
C LEU A 141 6.14 6.36 -25.15
N PHE A 142 4.92 6.81 -24.89
CA PHE A 142 4.63 7.94 -24.01
C PHE A 142 4.34 7.46 -22.58
N VAL A 143 5.12 7.93 -21.62
CA VAL A 143 4.94 7.68 -20.19
C VAL A 143 4.56 9.00 -19.54
N LYS A 144 3.32 9.11 -19.07
CA LYS A 144 2.85 10.27 -18.32
C LYS A 144 3.02 10.02 -16.83
N VAL A 145 3.96 10.73 -16.21
CA VAL A 145 4.19 10.65 -14.77
C VAL A 145 3.41 11.77 -14.07
N LYS A 146 2.46 11.37 -13.24
CA LYS A 146 1.66 12.25 -12.38
C LYS A 146 2.32 12.39 -11.01
N SER A 147 2.12 13.55 -10.39
CA SER A 147 2.50 13.76 -8.99
C SER A 147 1.69 12.84 -8.08
N PHE A 148 2.37 12.13 -7.17
CA PHE A 148 1.77 11.51 -6.00
C PHE A 148 1.95 12.46 -4.82
N SER A 149 0.85 13.10 -4.43
CA SER A 149 0.83 14.04 -3.33
C SER A 149 -0.45 13.87 -2.52
N VAL A 150 -0.32 14.04 -1.21
CA VAL A 150 -1.44 13.93 -0.28
C VAL A 150 -1.37 15.04 0.76
N ASN A 151 -2.51 15.35 1.36
CA ASN A 151 -2.61 16.16 2.57
C ASN A 151 -3.77 15.62 3.41
N LYS A 152 -3.96 16.15 4.63
CA LYS A 152 -5.01 15.69 5.55
C LYS A 152 -6.43 15.70 4.95
N ASP A 153 -6.72 16.64 4.05
CA ASP A 153 -8.06 16.83 3.49
C ASP A 153 -8.39 15.77 2.42
N HIS A 154 -7.39 15.00 1.97
CA HIS A 154 -7.55 13.88 1.04
C HIS A 154 -8.02 12.59 1.71
N PHE A 155 -8.09 12.56 3.04
CA PHE A 155 -8.46 11.36 3.80
C PHE A 155 -9.77 11.56 4.54
N GLU A 156 -10.46 10.46 4.77
CA GLU A 156 -11.59 10.39 5.70
C GLU A 156 -11.55 9.12 6.54
N ILE A 157 -12.06 9.26 7.76
CA ILE A 157 -12.39 8.14 8.64
C ILE A 157 -13.90 8.12 8.72
N SER A 158 -14.53 7.01 8.33
CA SER A 158 -15.99 6.88 8.31
C SER A 158 -16.44 5.62 9.03
N ASP A 159 -17.57 5.72 9.74
CA ASP A 159 -18.23 4.58 10.35
C ASP A 159 -18.86 3.68 9.28
N ARG A 160 -18.81 2.37 9.50
CA ARG A 160 -19.25 1.34 8.55
C ARG A 160 -20.26 0.38 9.17
N ALA A 161 -19.95 -0.11 10.35
CA ALA A 161 -20.87 -0.88 11.17
C ALA A 161 -20.80 -0.39 12.63
N SER A 162 -21.89 -0.56 13.36
CA SER A 162 -21.98 -0.18 14.77
C SER A 162 -22.62 -1.33 15.54
N LEU A 163 -21.95 -1.69 16.63
CA LEU A 163 -22.42 -2.52 17.72
C LEU A 163 -22.60 -1.61 18.94
N SER A 164 -23.29 -2.10 19.97
CA SER A 164 -23.70 -1.35 21.17
C SER A 164 -22.67 -0.31 21.64
N CYS A 165 -21.39 -0.70 21.76
CA CYS A 165 -20.30 0.17 22.16
C CYS A 165 -19.03 0.07 21.30
N ALA A 166 -19.10 -0.58 20.14
CA ALA A 166 -17.99 -0.71 19.20
C ALA A 166 -18.41 -0.29 17.80
N HIS A 167 -17.59 0.49 17.10
CA HIS A 167 -17.83 0.89 15.72
C HIS A 167 -16.68 0.40 14.86
N LEU A 168 -17.03 -0.30 13.78
CA LEU A 168 -16.11 -0.59 12.69
C LEU A 168 -16.00 0.65 11.81
N ARG A 169 -14.77 1.09 11.58
CA ARG A 169 -14.41 2.30 10.84
C ARG A 169 -13.47 1.97 9.69
N VAL A 170 -13.51 2.78 8.65
CA VAL A 170 -12.56 2.73 7.53
C VAL A 170 -11.77 4.03 7.46
N LEU A 171 -10.43 3.92 7.39
CA LEU A 171 -9.55 5.01 6.96
C LEU A 171 -9.24 4.84 5.48
N LYS A 172 -9.64 5.83 4.67
CA LYS A 172 -9.50 5.78 3.21
C LYS A 172 -9.23 7.15 2.60
N TYR A 173 -8.83 7.15 1.34
CA TYR A 173 -8.88 8.36 0.53
C TYR A 173 -10.33 8.79 0.29
N LYS A 174 -10.58 10.09 0.26
CA LYS A 174 -11.89 10.63 -0.15
C LYS A 174 -12.15 10.37 -1.62
N TYR A 175 -13.43 10.40 -1.99
CA TYR A 175 -13.87 10.36 -3.38
C TYR A 175 -13.18 11.46 -4.22
N ASP A 176 -12.90 11.17 -5.48
CA ASP A 176 -12.23 12.04 -6.47
C ASP A 176 -10.77 12.45 -6.17
N VAL A 177 -10.16 12.04 -5.06
CA VAL A 177 -8.73 12.31 -4.79
C VAL A 177 -7.84 11.48 -5.71
N PHE A 178 -8.11 10.18 -5.77
CA PHE A 178 -7.44 9.21 -6.62
C PHE A 178 -8.48 8.33 -7.33
N PRO A 179 -8.12 7.63 -8.42
CA PRO A 179 -9.01 6.65 -9.04
C PRO A 179 -9.46 5.60 -8.01
N ASP A 180 -10.65 5.03 -8.19
CA ASP A 180 -11.20 3.99 -7.30
C ASP A 180 -10.29 2.76 -7.15
N THR A 181 -9.34 2.56 -8.04
CA THR A 181 -8.34 1.48 -7.98
C THR A 181 -7.21 1.75 -6.98
N GLN A 182 -7.00 3.00 -6.58
CA GLN A 182 -6.00 3.42 -5.59
C GLN A 182 -6.64 3.52 -4.21
N LYS A 183 -6.35 2.55 -3.35
CA LYS A 183 -6.89 2.47 -1.99
C LYS A 183 -5.78 2.23 -0.99
N LEU A 184 -5.94 2.75 0.21
CA LEU A 184 -5.08 2.37 1.33
C LEU A 184 -5.30 0.88 1.63
N VAL A 185 -4.21 0.14 1.81
CA VAL A 185 -4.23 -1.33 1.96
C VAL A 185 -3.87 -1.73 3.38
N LYS A 186 -2.81 -1.17 3.94
CA LYS A 186 -2.32 -1.57 5.27
C LYS A 186 -1.46 -0.51 5.92
N SER A 187 -1.32 -0.60 7.24
CA SER A 187 -0.17 -0.01 7.94
C SER A 187 1.06 -0.90 7.74
N ILE A 188 2.20 -0.30 7.40
CA ILE A 188 3.48 -1.02 7.23
C ILE A 188 4.00 -1.46 8.59
N ASN A 189 3.89 -0.58 9.59
CA ASN A 189 4.30 -0.83 10.97
C ASN A 189 3.16 -0.44 11.89
N TYR A 190 2.40 -1.43 12.35
CA TYR A 190 1.42 -1.20 13.41
C TYR A 190 2.12 -0.77 14.70
N LYS A 191 1.49 0.15 15.43
CA LYS A 191 2.00 0.76 16.66
C LYS A 191 0.98 0.59 17.79
N GLY A 192 1.48 0.46 19.02
CA GLY A 192 0.65 0.30 20.21
C GLY A 192 0.76 -1.10 20.81
N ILE A 193 -0.37 -1.67 21.21
CA ILE A 193 -0.45 -2.94 21.93
C ILE A 193 -1.29 -3.95 21.17
N LYS A 194 -0.79 -5.18 21.04
CA LYS A 194 -1.56 -6.35 20.61
C LYS A 194 -1.57 -7.41 21.70
N PHE A 195 -2.75 -7.90 22.06
CA PHE A 195 -2.91 -8.97 23.03
C PHE A 195 -2.85 -10.32 22.33
N THR A 196 -2.02 -11.24 22.80
CA THR A 196 -1.90 -12.56 22.18
C THR A 196 -2.94 -13.52 22.75
N GLY A 197 -3.38 -14.48 21.94
CA GLY A 197 -4.41 -15.44 22.32
C GLY A 197 -5.84 -14.89 22.32
N THR A 198 -6.05 -13.63 21.94
CA THR A 198 -7.34 -13.13 21.45
C THR A 198 -7.44 -13.43 19.96
N GLY A 199 -8.60 -13.88 19.49
CA GLY A 199 -8.75 -14.43 18.13
C GLY A 199 -8.56 -13.43 16.99
N GLY A 200 -8.35 -12.14 17.26
CA GLY A 200 -8.26 -11.09 16.25
C GLY A 200 -6.97 -10.31 16.38
N ASN A 201 -6.13 -10.36 15.35
CA ASN A 201 -4.90 -9.57 15.31
C ASN A 201 -5.26 -8.09 15.16
N THR A 202 -5.42 -7.41 16.30
CA THR A 202 -5.73 -5.98 16.37
C THR A 202 -4.69 -5.26 17.21
N TRP A 203 -4.37 -4.04 16.82
CA TRP A 203 -3.41 -3.18 17.48
C TRP A 203 -4.14 -2.02 18.14
N LEU A 204 -4.25 -2.06 19.46
CA LEU A 204 -4.72 -0.95 20.27
C LEU A 204 -3.69 0.19 20.17
N SER A 205 -4.05 1.23 19.44
CA SER A 205 -3.20 2.37 19.13
C SER A 205 -3.61 3.64 19.89
N MET A 206 -4.76 3.63 20.56
CA MET A 206 -5.18 4.71 21.46
C MET A 206 -5.99 4.13 22.60
N ALA A 207 -5.73 4.61 23.82
CA ALA A 207 -6.58 4.39 24.98
C ALA A 207 -6.70 5.68 25.79
N MET A 208 -7.93 6.06 26.15
CA MET A 208 -8.23 7.30 26.86
C MET A 208 -9.27 7.02 27.96
N SER A 209 -8.82 6.86 29.19
CA SER A 209 -9.61 6.68 30.42
C SER A 209 -9.98 8.01 31.10
N SER A 210 -9.27 9.11 30.83
CA SER A 210 -9.58 10.41 31.47
C SER A 210 -10.51 11.30 30.65
N LYS A 211 -10.61 11.03 29.33
CA LYS A 211 -11.35 11.86 28.38
C LYS A 211 -12.14 10.99 27.40
N GLY A 212 -13.40 10.74 27.76
CA GLY A 212 -14.33 10.01 26.91
C GLY A 212 -14.47 8.52 27.24
N ASN A 213 -13.49 7.87 27.86
CA ASN A 213 -13.45 6.42 28.08
C ASN A 213 -13.59 5.66 26.74
N LYS A 214 -12.50 5.66 25.97
CA LYS A 214 -12.49 5.15 24.60
C LYS A 214 -11.18 4.48 24.23
N LEU A 215 -11.27 3.60 23.25
CA LEU A 215 -10.16 2.88 22.65
C LEU A 215 -10.20 3.04 21.14
N GLY A 216 -9.03 3.06 20.52
CA GLY A 216 -8.89 2.99 19.08
C GLY A 216 -7.89 1.93 18.66
N ALA A 217 -8.30 1.06 17.75
CA ALA A 217 -7.46 -0.03 17.27
C ALA A 217 -7.45 -0.10 15.73
N PHE A 218 -6.32 -0.56 15.18
CA PHE A 218 -6.24 -1.03 13.81
C PHE A 218 -6.44 -2.54 13.75
N ILE A 219 -7.13 -3.01 12.73
CA ILE A 219 -7.18 -4.45 12.40
C ILE A 219 -5.98 -4.76 11.52
N GLU A 220 -5.25 -5.86 11.79
CA GLU A 220 -4.16 -6.28 10.90
C GLU A 220 -4.68 -6.65 9.51
N TYR A 221 -3.87 -6.35 8.49
CA TYR A 221 -4.25 -6.52 7.10
C TYR A 221 -4.66 -7.96 6.77
N LYS A 222 -5.79 -8.11 6.06
CA LYS A 222 -6.45 -9.36 5.66
C LYS A 222 -7.14 -10.13 6.79
N GLU A 223 -7.06 -9.67 8.04
CA GLU A 223 -7.91 -10.22 9.08
C GLU A 223 -9.35 -9.77 8.85
N THR A 224 -10.24 -10.76 8.78
CA THR A 224 -11.66 -10.55 8.48
C THR A 224 -12.56 -11.15 9.54
N SER A 225 -12.06 -11.92 10.51
CA SER A 225 -12.91 -12.61 11.48
C SER A 225 -12.30 -12.60 12.88
N ASN A 226 -13.13 -12.88 13.89
CA ASN A 226 -12.72 -12.95 15.30
C ASN A 226 -12.05 -11.65 15.80
N ILE A 227 -12.46 -10.50 15.29
CA ILE A 227 -11.87 -9.20 15.63
C ILE A 227 -12.01 -8.98 17.13
N ASN A 228 -10.93 -9.11 17.90
CA ASN A 228 -10.99 -8.94 19.34
C ASN A 228 -9.79 -8.14 19.83
N ILE A 229 -10.08 -6.95 20.38
CA ILE A 229 -9.06 -6.08 20.95
C ILE A 229 -8.44 -6.72 22.19
N ALA A 230 -9.28 -7.18 23.13
CA ALA A 230 -8.86 -7.84 24.36
C ALA A 230 -10.07 -8.57 24.97
N THR A 231 -9.83 -9.58 25.81
CA THR A 231 -10.87 -10.16 26.66
C THR A 231 -11.17 -9.21 27.82
N ALA A 232 -12.45 -8.90 28.01
CA ALA A 232 -12.91 -8.01 29.09
C ALA A 232 -12.37 -8.43 30.47
N TYR A 233 -11.80 -7.48 31.22
CA TYR A 233 -11.30 -7.65 32.60
C TYR A 233 -10.20 -8.71 32.80
N ARG A 234 -9.67 -9.30 31.71
CA ARG A 234 -8.55 -10.23 31.81
C ARG A 234 -7.26 -9.47 32.12
N LYS A 235 -6.48 -10.02 33.06
CA LYS A 235 -5.10 -9.59 33.29
C LYS A 235 -4.20 -10.36 32.35
N TYR A 236 -3.44 -9.63 31.54
CA TYR A 236 -2.48 -10.18 30.60
C TYR A 236 -1.08 -10.02 31.16
N GLU A 237 -0.32 -11.11 31.19
CA GLU A 237 1.09 -11.09 31.53
C GLU A 237 1.93 -10.46 30.41
N GLN A 238 3.15 -10.04 30.71
CA GLN A 238 4.05 -9.44 29.71
C GLN A 238 4.24 -10.33 28.47
N SER A 239 4.30 -11.65 28.66
CA SER A 239 4.44 -12.64 27.58
C SER A 239 3.19 -12.76 26.69
N GLU A 240 2.05 -12.25 27.15
CA GLU A 240 0.76 -12.30 26.44
C GLU A 240 0.46 -10.99 25.70
N VAL A 241 1.44 -10.08 25.61
CA VAL A 241 1.26 -8.74 25.05
C VAL A 241 2.45 -8.36 24.18
N GLU A 242 2.19 -8.11 22.89
CA GLU A 242 3.14 -7.50 21.97
C GLU A 242 3.03 -5.97 22.04
N ARG A 243 4.16 -5.26 22.17
CA ARG A 243 4.22 -3.80 22.23
C ARG A 243 5.12 -3.28 21.12
N ARG A 244 4.67 -2.23 20.41
CA ARG A 244 5.45 -1.55 19.38
C ARG A 244 5.37 -0.05 19.57
N ASP A 245 6.53 0.59 19.69
CA ASP A 245 6.71 2.03 19.90
C ASP A 245 6.01 2.59 21.16
N LEU A 246 5.67 1.73 22.11
CA LEU A 246 4.99 2.10 23.34
C LEU A 246 5.83 1.72 24.57
N GLY A 247 6.25 2.74 25.34
CA GLY A 247 7.14 2.61 26.50
C GLY A 247 6.45 2.44 27.86
N ILE A 248 5.16 2.11 27.90
CA ILE A 248 4.40 1.94 29.15
C ILE A 248 4.13 0.47 29.47
N CYS A 249 3.78 0.21 30.74
CA CYS A 249 3.21 -1.06 31.20
C CYS A 249 4.16 -2.25 31.15
N SER A 250 5.17 -2.25 32.01
CA SER A 250 6.26 -3.24 32.00
C SER A 250 5.86 -4.65 32.47
N TYR A 251 4.79 -4.79 33.26
CA TYR A 251 4.45 -6.05 33.93
C TYR A 251 3.13 -6.66 33.42
N LYS A 252 1.98 -6.29 33.99
CA LYS A 252 0.65 -6.74 33.54
C LYS A 252 -0.16 -5.60 32.94
N VAL A 253 -1.04 -5.96 32.02
CA VAL A 253 -1.99 -5.06 31.38
C VAL A 253 -3.39 -5.60 31.54
N MET A 254 -4.35 -4.72 31.78
CA MET A 254 -5.77 -5.07 31.83
C MET A 254 -6.58 -3.92 31.25
N ILE A 255 -7.55 -4.28 30.41
CA ILE A 255 -8.58 -3.34 29.95
C ILE A 255 -9.88 -3.70 30.65
N ARG A 256 -10.43 -2.76 31.42
CA ARG A 256 -11.73 -2.91 32.06
C ARG A 256 -12.77 -2.39 31.09
N SER A 257 -13.60 -3.26 30.52
CA SER A 257 -14.86 -2.91 29.86
C SER A 257 -15.51 -4.18 29.34
N GLN A 258 -16.82 -4.31 29.51
CA GLN A 258 -17.58 -5.41 28.89
C GLN A 258 -17.67 -5.26 27.36
N CYS A 259 -17.49 -4.03 26.85
CA CYS A 259 -17.60 -3.69 25.43
C CYS A 259 -16.47 -4.20 24.55
N LEU A 260 -15.42 -4.77 25.15
CA LEU A 260 -14.38 -5.42 24.37
C LEU A 260 -14.87 -6.73 23.77
N ASP A 261 -15.69 -7.47 24.51
CA ASP A 261 -16.22 -8.74 24.04
C ASP A 261 -17.17 -8.52 22.85
N ASP A 262 -17.90 -7.39 22.79
CA ASP A 262 -18.72 -7.00 21.63
C ASP A 262 -17.92 -6.91 20.32
N THR A 263 -16.61 -6.65 20.37
CA THR A 263 -15.80 -6.59 19.14
C THR A 263 -15.76 -7.94 18.42
N LEU A 264 -15.91 -9.06 19.14
CA LEU A 264 -15.98 -10.41 18.56
C LEU A 264 -17.20 -10.60 17.65
N ASP A 265 -18.26 -9.81 17.87
CA ASP A 265 -19.52 -9.92 17.13
C ASP A 265 -19.52 -9.08 15.84
N ILE A 266 -18.40 -8.42 15.49
CA ILE A 266 -18.27 -7.72 14.21
C ILE A 266 -18.29 -8.76 13.07
N ASP A 267 -19.27 -8.64 12.18
CA ASP A 267 -19.45 -9.55 11.05
C ASP A 267 -18.23 -9.50 10.10
N SER A 268 -17.75 -10.67 9.72
CA SER A 268 -16.63 -10.79 8.78
C SER A 268 -16.89 -10.14 7.42
N ALA A 269 -18.13 -10.14 6.96
CA ALA A 269 -18.52 -9.50 5.71
C ALA A 269 -18.40 -7.98 5.80
N ASP A 270 -18.67 -7.39 6.98
CA ASP A 270 -18.48 -5.96 7.20
C ASP A 270 -16.99 -5.61 7.20
N VAL A 271 -16.14 -6.42 7.84
CA VAL A 271 -14.68 -6.22 7.84
C VAL A 271 -14.10 -6.34 6.44
N GLU A 272 -14.54 -7.34 5.66
CA GLU A 272 -14.15 -7.47 4.25
C GLU A 272 -14.62 -6.28 3.41
N GLY A 273 -15.84 -5.80 3.62
CA GLY A 273 -16.37 -4.58 3.00
C GLY A 273 -15.49 -3.37 3.29
N VAL A 274 -15.01 -3.23 4.52
CA VAL A 274 -14.08 -2.15 4.91
C VAL A 274 -12.72 -2.29 4.24
N TRP A 275 -12.12 -3.49 4.23
CA TRP A 275 -10.84 -3.72 3.55
C TRP A 275 -10.91 -3.47 2.03
N ASN A 276 -12.08 -3.67 1.43
CA ASN A 276 -12.32 -3.32 0.04
C ASN A 276 -12.35 -1.80 -0.21
N GLU A 277 -12.44 -0.96 0.82
CA GLU A 277 -12.45 0.50 0.69
C GLU A 277 -11.18 1.18 1.21
N GLY A 278 -10.55 0.62 2.24
CA GLY A 278 -9.41 1.22 2.91
C GLY A 278 -8.93 0.38 4.09
N ILE A 279 -8.29 1.02 5.06
CA ILE A 279 -7.76 0.35 6.23
C ILE A 279 -8.83 0.22 7.31
N ALA A 280 -9.01 -1.00 7.82
CA ALA A 280 -9.99 -1.29 8.85
C ALA A 280 -9.51 -0.86 10.25
N MET A 281 -10.41 -0.20 10.97
CA MET A 281 -10.18 0.31 12.33
C MET A 281 -11.39 0.00 13.20
N VAL A 282 -11.20 -0.11 14.51
CA VAL A 282 -12.27 -0.31 15.49
C VAL A 282 -12.16 0.76 16.57
N SER A 283 -13.25 1.49 16.80
CA SER A 283 -13.39 2.36 17.97
C SER A 283 -14.30 1.70 19.00
N VAL A 284 -13.90 1.68 20.26
CA VAL A 284 -14.77 1.23 21.36
C VAL A 284 -14.95 2.40 22.31
N HIS A 285 -16.19 2.61 22.76
CA HIS A 285 -16.51 3.67 23.71
C HIS A 285 -17.51 3.15 24.73
N ASP A 286 -17.16 3.25 26.01
CA ASP A 286 -18.02 2.91 27.12
C ASP A 286 -17.52 3.55 28.40
N LYS A 287 -18.44 3.91 29.31
CA LYS A 287 -18.10 4.63 30.54
C LYS A 287 -17.17 3.84 31.46
N SER A 288 -17.09 2.52 31.32
CA SER A 288 -16.21 1.68 32.13
C SER A 288 -14.85 1.42 31.51
N ILE A 289 -14.61 1.86 30.24
CA ILE A 289 -13.32 1.69 29.56
C ILE A 289 -12.22 2.31 30.39
N ASP A 290 -11.31 1.45 30.81
CA ASP A 290 -10.12 1.84 31.54
C ASP A 290 -8.94 0.95 31.14
N PHE A 291 -7.90 1.56 30.58
CA PHE A 291 -6.64 0.87 30.29
C PHE A 291 -5.71 1.02 31.49
N THR A 292 -5.38 -0.11 32.12
CA THR A 292 -4.62 -0.13 33.37
C THR A 292 -3.42 -1.05 33.30
N CYS A 293 -2.37 -0.66 34.01
CA CYS A 293 -1.12 -1.39 34.06
C CYS A 293 -0.65 -1.59 35.48
N GLU A 294 -0.06 -2.75 35.74
CA GLU A 294 0.56 -3.04 37.03
C GLU A 294 1.94 -2.37 37.08
N ASP A 295 2.11 -1.45 38.03
CA ASP A 295 3.40 -0.85 38.32
C ASP A 295 4.23 -1.78 39.21
N GLN A 296 5.52 -1.89 38.90
CA GLN A 296 6.47 -2.61 39.72
C GLN A 296 6.92 -1.70 40.87
N ASP A 297 6.08 -1.56 41.89
CA ASP A 297 6.50 -0.98 43.17
C ASP A 297 6.77 -2.12 44.14
N ASP A 298 8.05 -2.35 44.47
CA ASP A 298 8.58 -3.45 45.30
C ASP A 298 7.98 -3.51 46.73
N THR A 299 7.07 -2.60 47.05
CA THR A 299 6.46 -2.45 48.37
C THR A 299 4.95 -2.74 48.40
N VAL A 300 4.26 -2.81 47.25
CA VAL A 300 2.81 -3.08 47.18
C VAL A 300 2.47 -3.95 45.97
N LEU A 301 2.26 -5.25 46.20
CA LEU A 301 1.77 -6.17 45.17
C LEU A 301 0.36 -5.76 44.68
N ASN A 302 0.17 -5.64 43.35
CA ASN A 302 -1.12 -5.43 42.64
C ASN A 302 -1.70 -4.01 42.54
N ASN A 303 -0.90 -2.94 42.47
CA ASN A 303 -1.44 -1.62 42.12
C ASN A 303 -1.55 -1.48 40.58
N PHE A 304 -2.79 -1.50 40.09
CA PHE A 304 -3.11 -1.19 38.69
C PHE A 304 -3.41 0.30 38.57
N ASN A 305 -2.59 1.02 37.81
CA ASN A 305 -2.74 2.44 37.53
C ASN A 305 -3.29 2.66 36.12
N ASN A 306 -4.08 3.71 35.97
CA ASN A 306 -4.70 4.06 34.69
C ASN A 306 -3.69 4.77 33.79
N HIS A 307 -3.67 4.42 32.51
CA HIS A 307 -2.79 5.03 31.53
C HIS A 307 -3.57 5.43 30.28
N ASP A 308 -3.34 6.67 29.85
CA ASP A 308 -3.80 7.17 28.57
C ASP A 308 -2.61 7.18 27.60
N PHE A 309 -2.86 6.82 26.34
CA PHE A 309 -1.87 6.93 25.27
C PHE A 309 -2.52 7.10 23.90
N GLU A 310 -1.81 7.78 23.01
CA GLU A 310 -2.19 7.98 21.62
C GLU A 310 -0.97 7.75 20.72
N MET A 311 -1.07 6.79 19.81
CA MET A 311 -0.02 6.51 18.83
C MET A 311 -0.25 7.33 17.55
N ASN A 312 0.83 7.70 16.87
CA ASN A 312 0.80 8.55 15.69
C ASN A 312 1.94 8.21 14.71
N ASP A 313 2.08 9.01 13.65
CA ASP A 313 3.07 8.81 12.57
C ASP A 313 2.96 7.42 11.94
N PHE A 314 1.75 7.03 11.53
CA PHE A 314 1.51 5.73 10.89
C PHE A 314 1.90 5.78 9.43
N VAL A 315 2.77 4.87 9.01
CA VAL A 315 3.10 4.70 7.60
C VAL A 315 2.12 3.73 6.97
N LEU A 316 1.30 4.25 6.06
CA LEU A 316 0.28 3.50 5.33
C LEU A 316 0.73 3.27 3.90
N GLN A 317 0.39 2.11 3.35
CA GLN A 317 0.68 1.74 1.96
C GLN A 317 -0.62 1.60 1.16
N ASP A 318 -0.62 2.08 -0.07
CA ASP A 318 -1.71 1.91 -1.03
C ASP A 318 -1.50 0.72 -2.01
N THR A 319 -2.51 0.44 -2.84
CA THR A 319 -2.50 -0.64 -3.84
C THR A 319 -1.40 -0.50 -4.90
N PHE A 320 -0.88 0.70 -5.10
CA PHE A 320 0.16 1.05 -6.06
C PHE A 320 1.56 1.16 -5.39
N GLY A 321 1.68 0.76 -4.13
CA GLY A 321 2.91 0.80 -3.34
C GLY A 321 3.27 2.19 -2.81
N GLY A 322 2.43 3.19 -3.06
CA GLY A 322 2.60 4.54 -2.50
C GLY A 322 2.54 4.50 -0.98
N MET A 323 3.47 5.19 -0.34
CA MET A 323 3.56 5.26 1.11
C MET A 323 3.23 6.66 1.60
N VAL A 324 2.42 6.72 2.65
CA VAL A 324 1.99 7.97 3.27
C VAL A 324 2.15 7.85 4.78
N GLU A 325 2.84 8.82 5.38
CA GLU A 325 2.79 9.00 6.83
C GLU A 325 1.52 9.78 7.18
N VAL A 326 0.72 9.27 8.11
CA VAL A 326 -0.47 9.96 8.61
C VAL A 326 -0.40 10.14 10.12
N ASN A 327 -0.86 11.30 10.55
CA ASN A 327 -1.16 11.59 11.94
C ASN A 327 -2.68 11.65 12.13
N ILE A 328 -3.16 10.98 13.17
CA ILE A 328 -4.56 10.88 13.54
C ILE A 328 -4.77 11.74 14.79
N ASN A 329 -5.68 12.70 14.68
CA ASN A 329 -6.30 13.28 15.84
C ASN A 329 -7.42 12.33 16.30
N TRP A 330 -7.08 11.51 17.29
CA TRP A 330 -7.97 10.52 17.91
C TRP A 330 -9.10 11.14 18.74
N ASP A 331 -9.04 12.45 18.95
CA ASP A 331 -9.92 13.17 19.86
C ASP A 331 -10.35 14.53 19.30
N LYS A 332 -10.66 14.57 18.00
CA LYS A 332 -11.14 15.77 17.31
C LYS A 332 -12.62 16.03 17.61
N GLY A 333 -12.99 16.25 18.87
CA GLY A 333 -14.37 16.60 19.22
C GLY A 333 -14.84 16.16 20.59
N ASP A 334 -16.09 15.70 20.63
CA ASP A 334 -16.87 15.41 21.83
C ASP A 334 -16.42 14.13 22.57
N TRP A 335 -17.21 13.76 23.58
CA TRP A 335 -16.97 12.61 24.44
C TRP A 335 -16.80 11.29 23.65
N TRP A 336 -17.41 11.15 22.47
CA TRP A 336 -17.36 9.96 21.62
C TRP A 336 -16.09 9.86 20.78
N GLY A 337 -15.36 10.97 20.59
CA GLY A 337 -14.13 11.00 19.80
C GLY A 337 -14.38 10.83 18.30
N ILE A 338 -14.61 11.95 17.60
CA ILE A 338 -14.48 11.97 16.15
C ILE A 338 -12.99 11.84 15.82
N TRP A 339 -12.63 10.83 15.04
CA TRP A 339 -11.26 10.67 14.57
C TRP A 339 -11.11 11.38 13.23
N ALA A 340 -9.98 12.07 13.05
CA ALA A 340 -9.66 12.65 11.76
C ALA A 340 -8.16 12.74 11.55
N ILE A 341 -7.75 12.76 10.30
CA ILE A 341 -6.36 13.01 9.94
C ILE A 341 -6.00 14.46 10.28
N SER A 342 -4.94 14.65 11.04
CA SER A 342 -4.40 15.97 11.42
C SER A 342 -3.33 16.44 10.43
N SER A 343 -2.49 15.52 9.96
CA SER A 343 -1.53 15.73 8.87
C SER A 343 -1.32 14.44 8.08
N ALA A 344 -0.89 14.58 6.83
CA ALA A 344 -0.48 13.47 5.99
C ALA A 344 0.57 13.94 4.99
N GLU A 345 1.60 13.12 4.76
CA GLU A 345 2.66 13.40 3.80
C GLU A 345 3.14 12.14 3.08
N VAL A 346 3.58 12.32 1.83
CA VAL A 346 4.12 11.21 1.03
C VAL A 346 5.54 10.90 1.48
N ILE A 347 5.84 9.61 1.63
CA ILE A 347 7.20 9.11 1.89
C ILE A 347 7.75 8.54 0.58
N TYR A 348 8.90 9.06 0.15
CA TYR A 348 9.65 8.49 -0.97
C TYR A 348 10.75 7.55 -0.43
N LEU A 349 10.91 6.39 -1.06
CA LEU A 349 12.01 5.45 -0.79
C LEU A 349 13.34 5.88 -1.42
#